data_AF-A0A9X4H2V9-F1
#
_entry.id   AF-A0A9X4H2V9-F1
#
_cell.length_a   1.000
_cell.length_b   1.000
_cell.length_c   1.000
_cell.angle_alpha   90.00
_cell.angle_beta   90.00
_cell.angle_gamma   90.00
#
_symmetry.space_group_name_H-M   'P 1'
#
loop_
_entity.id
_entity.type
_entity.pdbx_description
1 polymer ?
#
loop_
_entity_poly.entity_id
_entity_poly.type
_entity_poly.pdbx_seq_one_letter_code
_entity_poly.pdbx_strand_id
1 'polypeptide(L)'
;MSQSVPNSGNIVLNRISGNRNALQVGCLVSSTKGRDRGRFYLVIGCENLSSRVRLADGEGRKVENPKFKNIKHLNIYEVIAGEVSSKAENGKRITNADIRKELKSLVKNFDKCSF
;
A
#
# COMPACT_ATOMS: atom_id res chain seq x y z
N MET A 1 -18.84 -13.70 -16.99
CA MET A 1 -19.09 -12.47 -16.22
C MET A 1 -19.22 -12.86 -14.76
N SER A 2 -18.14 -12.73 -14.00
CA SER A 2 -18.19 -12.90 -12.55
C SER A 2 -16.96 -12.22 -11.98
N GLN A 3 -17.07 -10.90 -11.75
CA GLN A 3 -16.15 -10.24 -10.83
C GLN A 3 -16.52 -10.77 -9.45
N SER A 4 -15.75 -11.73 -8.95
CA SER A 4 -15.79 -12.15 -7.56
C SER A 4 -15.32 -10.96 -6.72
N VAL A 5 -16.27 -10.22 -6.17
CA VAL A 5 -16.05 -9.29 -5.07
C VAL A 5 -15.47 -10.08 -3.89
N PRO A 6 -14.25 -9.80 -3.41
CA PRO A 6 -13.78 -10.46 -2.21
C PRO A 6 -14.58 -9.93 -1.01
N ASN A 7 -15.29 -10.88 -0.40
CA ASN A 7 -16.11 -10.74 0.79
C ASN A 7 -15.44 -9.88 1.87
N SER A 8 -16.25 -8.99 2.45
CA SER A 8 -16.05 -8.38 3.76
C SER A 8 -15.88 -9.47 4.82
N GLY A 9 -14.67 -9.99 4.98
CA GLY A 9 -14.36 -11.06 5.92
C GLY A 9 -12.99 -10.83 6.51
N ASN A 10 -12.94 -10.56 7.82
CA ASN A 10 -11.79 -10.58 8.72
C ASN A 10 -10.41 -10.63 8.04
N ILE A 11 -9.74 -9.48 7.96
CA ILE A 11 -8.36 -9.38 7.46
C ILE A 11 -7.45 -10.10 8.46
N VAL A 12 -7.11 -11.36 8.15
CA VAL A 12 -6.04 -12.08 8.82
C VAL A 12 -4.72 -11.43 8.37
N LEU A 13 -4.00 -10.81 9.31
CA LEU A 13 -2.74 -10.12 9.06
C LEU A 13 -1.60 -11.13 8.83
N ASN A 14 -1.55 -11.75 7.64
CA ASN A 14 -0.41 -12.58 7.28
C ASN A 14 0.78 -11.69 6.92
N ARG A 15 1.82 -11.75 7.77
CA ARG A 15 3.13 -11.15 7.48
C ARG A 15 3.81 -11.97 6.38
N ILE A 16 3.72 -11.52 5.13
CA ILE A 16 4.52 -12.11 4.04
C ILE A 16 5.93 -11.50 4.09
N SER A 17 6.88 -12.23 4.69
CA SER A 17 8.29 -11.84 4.64
C SER A 17 8.82 -11.98 3.20
N GLY A 18 9.00 -10.86 2.50
CA GLY A 18 9.93 -10.74 1.37
C GLY A 18 9.48 -11.32 0.02
N ASN A 19 8.20 -11.64 -0.17
CA ASN A 19 7.74 -12.18 -1.45
C ASN A 19 7.53 -11.04 -2.47
N ARG A 20 8.48 -10.86 -3.39
CA ARG A 20 8.42 -9.82 -4.44
C ARG A 20 7.18 -9.94 -5.32
N ASN A 21 6.65 -11.15 -5.49
CA ASN A 21 5.49 -11.42 -6.33
C ASN A 21 4.17 -10.88 -5.74
N ALA A 22 4.14 -10.56 -4.44
CA ALA A 22 2.95 -10.01 -3.78
C ALA A 22 2.93 -8.46 -3.74
N LEU A 23 4.00 -7.80 -4.17
CA LEU A 23 4.11 -6.34 -4.14
C LEU A 23 3.63 -5.73 -5.44
N GLN A 24 2.43 -5.14 -5.39
CA GLN A 24 1.82 -4.41 -6.49
C GLN A 24 1.47 -2.97 -6.09
N VAL A 25 1.16 -2.16 -7.10
CA VAL A 25 0.70 -0.78 -6.88
C VAL A 25 -0.62 -0.80 -6.12
N GLY A 26 -0.76 0.08 -5.14
CA GLY A 26 -1.90 0.12 -4.23
C GLY A 26 -1.76 -0.75 -2.99
N CYS A 27 -0.74 -1.61 -2.88
CA CYS A 27 -0.49 -2.37 -1.65
C CYS A 27 -0.23 -1.45 -0.46
N LEU A 28 -0.86 -1.75 0.67
CA LEU A 28 -0.57 -1.13 1.94
C LEU A 28 0.73 -1.69 2.52
N VAL A 29 1.61 -0.80 2.94
CA VAL A 29 2.85 -1.15 3.64
C VAL A 29 3.06 -0.25 4.85
N SER A 30 3.82 -0.72 5.81
CA SER A 30 4.32 0.12 6.91
C SER A 30 5.82 0.02 7.05
N SER A 31 6.40 1.08 7.58
CA SER A 31 7.83 1.19 7.76
C SER A 31 8.26 0.52 9.08
N THR A 32 9.12 -0.50 9.02
CA THR A 32 9.58 -1.24 10.22
C THR A 32 10.77 -0.60 10.93
N LYS A 33 11.58 0.16 10.20
CA LYS A 33 12.82 0.78 10.68
C LYS A 33 12.99 2.22 10.17
N GLY A 34 13.70 3.04 10.95
CA GLY A 34 14.03 4.44 10.65
C GLY A 34 13.09 5.45 11.30
N ARG A 35 13.25 6.75 10.97
CA ARG A 35 12.49 7.88 11.55
C ARG A 35 10.97 7.76 11.37
N ASP A 36 10.54 7.08 10.31
CA ASP A 36 9.12 6.87 9.99
C ASP A 36 8.61 5.50 10.46
N ARG A 37 9.19 4.90 11.50
CA ARG A 37 8.72 3.60 12.01
C ARG A 37 7.23 3.68 12.38
N GLY A 38 6.44 2.72 11.94
CA GLY A 38 5.00 2.64 12.21
C GLY A 38 4.12 3.48 11.28
N ARG A 39 4.69 4.31 10.39
CA ARG A 39 3.91 5.02 9.38
C ARG A 39 3.48 4.09 8.25
N PHE A 40 2.23 4.24 7.82
CA PHE A 40 1.65 3.54 6.68
C PHE A 40 1.85 4.31 5.38
N TYR A 41 1.98 3.56 4.28
CA TYR A 41 2.14 4.08 2.93
C TYR A 41 1.45 3.16 1.93
N LEU A 42 1.15 3.69 0.75
CA LEU A 42 0.78 2.89 -0.41
C LEU A 42 1.99 2.75 -1.35
N VAL A 43 2.14 1.57 -1.94
CA VAL A 43 3.08 1.33 -3.03
C VAL A 43 2.55 2.01 -4.29
N ILE A 44 3.34 2.89 -4.90
CA ILE A 44 2.98 3.56 -6.17
C ILE A 44 3.86 3.10 -7.34
N GLY A 45 4.86 2.25 -7.07
CA GLY A 45 5.71 1.68 -8.09
C GLY A 45 6.73 0.72 -7.50
N CYS A 46 7.02 -0.34 -8.27
CA CYS A 46 8.04 -1.33 -7.97
C CYS A 46 9.18 -1.17 -8.97
N GLU A 47 10.43 -1.22 -8.50
CA GLU A 47 11.60 -1.20 -9.37
C GLU A 47 11.96 -2.65 -9.73
N ASN A 48 11.89 -3.03 -11.00
CA ASN A 48 12.05 -4.44 -11.41
C ASN A 48 13.46 -5.00 -11.15
N LEU A 49 14.49 -4.15 -11.19
CA LEU A 49 15.89 -4.56 -11.01
C LEU A 49 16.38 -4.44 -9.56
N SER A 50 15.77 -3.55 -8.77
CA SER A 50 16.20 -3.27 -7.41
C SER A 50 15.14 -3.75 -6.44
N SER A 51 15.52 -4.31 -5.28
CA SER A 51 14.56 -4.61 -4.19
C SER A 51 14.03 -3.34 -3.49
N ARG A 52 13.84 -2.26 -4.26
CA ARG A 52 13.39 -0.94 -3.84
C ARG A 52 11.99 -0.70 -4.41
N VAL A 53 11.16 -0.05 -3.61
CA VAL A 53 9.80 0.35 -3.98
C VAL A 53 9.61 1.84 -3.71
N ARG A 54 8.70 2.44 -4.48
CA ARG A 54 8.28 3.83 -4.36
C ARG A 54 7.00 3.87 -3.53
N LEU A 55 7.03 4.62 -2.44
CA LEU A 55 5.95 4.72 -1.47
C LEU A 55 5.42 6.14 -1.37
N ALA A 56 4.10 6.27 -1.24
CA ALA A 56 3.46 7.56 -1.02
C ALA A 56 2.33 7.44 0.02
N ASP A 57 2.17 8.49 0.82
CA ASP A 57 1.03 8.69 1.73
C ASP A 57 0.11 9.83 1.25
N GLY A 58 0.52 10.56 0.21
CA GLY A 58 -0.19 11.68 -0.37
C GLY A 58 -0.08 12.97 0.45
N GLU A 59 0.42 12.94 1.69
CA GLU A 59 0.56 14.11 2.57
C GLU A 59 2.03 14.53 2.71
N GLY A 60 2.82 13.75 3.46
CA GLY A 60 4.25 13.99 3.62
C GLY A 60 5.07 13.52 2.43
N ARG A 61 4.64 12.45 1.77
CA ARG A 61 5.26 11.82 0.60
C ARG A 61 4.24 11.71 -0.52
N LYS A 62 4.34 12.67 -1.44
CA LYS A 62 3.49 12.80 -2.64
C LYS A 62 3.91 11.82 -3.73
N VAL A 63 3.02 11.58 -4.70
CA VAL A 63 3.30 10.79 -5.91
C VAL A 63 4.50 11.35 -6.69
N GLU A 64 4.66 12.67 -6.70
CA GLU A 64 5.75 13.40 -7.38
C GLU A 64 7.09 13.29 -6.64
N ASN A 65 7.07 13.14 -5.32
CA ASN A 65 8.27 12.97 -4.50
C ASN A 65 8.12 11.75 -3.57
N PRO A 66 8.08 10.55 -4.17
CA PRO A 66 7.82 9.34 -3.42
C PRO A 66 9.02 8.96 -2.58
N LYS A 67 8.76 8.18 -1.54
CA LYS A 67 9.79 7.65 -0.68
C LYS A 67 10.31 6.34 -1.26
N PHE A 68 11.62 6.29 -1.50
CA PHE A 68 12.31 5.06 -1.89
C PHE A 68 12.64 4.24 -0.65
N LYS A 69 12.16 3.00 -0.60
CA LYS A 69 12.44 2.09 0.51
C LYS A 69 12.75 0.70 0.02
N ASN A 70 13.72 0.05 0.66
CA ASN A 70 14.01 -1.35 0.40
C ASN A 70 12.93 -2.22 1.05
N ILE A 71 12.45 -3.22 0.33
CA ILE A 71 11.39 -4.15 0.74
C ILE A 71 11.70 -4.80 2.09
N LYS A 72 12.97 -5.10 2.38
CA LYS A 72 13.40 -5.69 3.68
C LYS A 72 13.11 -4.81 4.92
N HIS A 73 12.79 -3.53 4.71
CA HIS A 73 12.46 -2.58 5.79
C HIS A 73 10.97 -2.22 5.81
N LEU A 74 10.14 -3.00 5.12
CA LEU A 74 8.71 -2.83 5.06
C LEU A 74 8.01 -4.04 5.67
N ASN A 75 6.92 -3.76 6.38
CA ASN A 75 5.87 -4.74 6.59
C ASN A 75 4.88 -4.57 5.45
N ILE A 76 4.61 -5.65 4.74
CA ILE A 76 3.63 -5.70 3.66
C ILE A 76 2.34 -6.25 4.24
N TYR A 77 1.22 -5.61 3.92
CA TYR A 77 -0.11 -6.09 4.30
C TYR A 77 -0.78 -6.69 3.07
N GLU A 78 -1.55 -7.76 3.25
CA GLU A 78 -2.40 -8.38 2.22
C GLU A 78 -3.66 -7.53 1.92
N VAL A 79 -3.48 -6.21 1.88
CA VAL A 79 -4.55 -5.23 1.66
C VAL A 79 -4.12 -4.28 0.57
N ILE A 80 -4.99 -4.09 -0.40
CA ILE A 80 -4.74 -3.28 -1.59
C ILE A 80 -5.80 -2.18 -1.64
N ALA A 81 -5.36 -0.94 -1.86
CA ALA A 81 -6.22 0.17 -2.19
C ALA A 81 -6.81 -0.06 -3.58
N GLY A 82 -8.01 -0.63 -3.65
CA GLY A 82 -8.67 -1.00 -4.90
C GLY A 82 -8.76 0.16 -5.89
N GLU A 83 -9.11 1.37 -5.44
CA GLU A 83 -9.21 2.54 -6.31
C GLU A 83 -7.85 2.92 -6.92
N VAL A 84 -6.77 2.85 -6.14
CA VAL A 84 -5.40 3.14 -6.60
C VAL A 84 -4.89 2.04 -7.53
N SER A 85 -5.14 0.77 -7.20
CA SER A 85 -4.77 -0.38 -8.04
C SER A 85 -5.47 -0.33 -9.39
N SER A 86 -6.78 -0.13 -9.40
CA SER A 86 -7.55 -0.01 -10.65
C SER A 86 -7.10 1.19 -11.48
N LYS A 87 -6.75 2.33 -10.86
CA LYS A 87 -6.18 3.47 -11.61
C LYS A 87 -4.84 3.10 -12.24
N ALA A 88 -3.97 2.39 -11.51
CA ALA A 88 -2.69 1.93 -12.05
C ALA A 88 -2.86 0.97 -13.24
N GLU A 89 -3.75 -0.03 -13.11
CA GLU A 89 -4.05 -1.02 -14.16
C GLU A 89 -4.64 -0.38 -15.41
N ASN A 90 -5.52 0.62 -15.23
CA ASN A 90 -6.14 1.35 -16.34
C ASN A 90 -5.24 2.48 -16.88
N GLY A 91 -4.00 2.63 -16.41
CA GLY A 91 -3.08 3.69 -16.82
C GLY A 91 -3.56 5.11 -16.45
N LYS A 92 -4.52 5.23 -15.53
CA LYS A 92 -5.03 6.51 -15.05
C LYS A 92 -4.04 7.14 -14.06
N ARG A 93 -3.98 8.47 -14.06
CA ARG A 93 -3.12 9.23 -13.15
C ARG A 93 -3.62 9.07 -11.71
N ILE A 94 -2.76 8.54 -10.84
CA ILE A 94 -3.00 8.47 -9.39
C ILE A 94 -2.69 9.84 -8.79
N THR A 95 -3.64 10.41 -8.05
CA THR A 95 -3.46 11.71 -7.39
C THR A 95 -3.15 11.55 -5.90
N ASN A 96 -2.57 12.59 -5.30
CA ASN A 96 -2.34 12.61 -3.85
C ASN A 96 -3.66 12.52 -3.05
N ALA A 97 -4.76 13.05 -3.59
CA ALA A 97 -6.08 12.98 -2.97
C ALA A 97 -6.60 11.53 -2.91
N ASP A 98 -6.43 10.79 -4.01
CA ASP A 98 -6.80 9.36 -4.07
C ASP A 98 -6.05 8.56 -3.01
N ILE A 99 -4.73 8.76 -2.92
CA ILE A 99 -3.89 8.08 -1.94
C ILE A 99 -4.32 8.41 -0.52
N ARG A 100 -4.52 9.70 -0.19
CA ARG A 100 -4.96 10.10 1.15
C ARG A 100 -6.29 9.48 1.54
N LYS A 101 -7.26 9.53 0.63
CA LYS A 101 -8.59 8.98 0.83
C LYS A 101 -8.53 7.48 1.09
N GLU A 102 -7.87 6.73 0.22
CA GLU A 102 -7.77 5.28 0.34
C GLU A 102 -6.94 4.86 1.56
N LEU A 103 -5.77 5.47 1.76
CA LEU A 103 -4.92 5.17 2.92
C LEU A 103 -5.66 5.41 4.24
N LYS A 104 -6.39 6.52 4.36
CA LYS A 104 -7.19 6.82 5.55
C LYS A 104 -8.32 5.81 5.76
N SER A 105 -9.01 5.41 4.69
CA SER A 105 -10.05 4.38 4.75
C SER A 105 -9.49 3.03 5.20
N LEU A 106 -8.35 2.63 4.63
CA LEU A 106 -7.66 1.39 5.02
C LEU A 106 -7.23 1.43 6.48
N VAL A 107 -6.50 2.47 6.90
CA VAL A 107 -6.04 2.63 8.29
C VAL A 107 -7.19 2.61 9.29
N LYS A 108 -8.29 3.34 9.01
CA LYS A 108 -9.48 3.37 9.86
C LYS A 108 -10.13 1.99 10.03
N ASN A 109 -10.06 1.14 9.01
CA ASN A 109 -10.56 -0.24 9.10
C ASN A 109 -9.69 -1.12 10.00
N PHE A 110 -8.40 -0.80 10.22
CA PHE A 110 -7.56 -1.51 11.18
C PHE A 110 -7.83 -1.09 12.63
N ASP A 111 -8.14 0.19 12.88
CA ASP A 111 -8.40 0.68 14.24
C ASP A 111 -9.72 0.14 14.84
N LYS A 112 -10.66 -0.30 14.00
CA LYS A 112 -11.97 -0.82 14.44
C LYS A 112 -11.94 -2.21 15.11
N CYS A 113 -10.77 -2.84 15.23
CA CYS A 113 -10.61 -4.11 15.95
C CYS A 113 -10.28 -3.97 17.44
N SER A 114 -10.36 -2.77 18.02
CA SER A 114 -10.28 -2.57 19.48
C SER A 114 -11.68 -2.37 20.06
N PHE A 115 -12.40 -3.46 20.33
CA PHE A 115 -13.49 -3.50 21.29
C PHE A 115 -13.29 -4.70 22.21
#